data_AF-A0A9P8DHM2-F1
#
_entry.id   AF-A0A9P8DHM2-F1
#
_cell.length_a   1.000
_cell.length_b   1.000
_cell.length_c   1.000
_cell.angle_alpha   90.00
_cell.angle_beta   90.00
_cell.angle_gamma   90.00
#
_symmetry.space_group_name_H-M   'P 1'
#
loop_
_entity.id
_entity.type
_entity.pdbx_description
1 polymer ?
#
loop_
_entity_poly.entity_id
_entity_poly.type
_entity_poly.pdbx_seq_one_letter_code
_entity_poly.pdbx_strand_id
1 'polypeptide(L)'
;MSHMADYAWAPLFAALDKTHQKLIPKKTLRKLSKFQGEHTFTGSAYYPPFDTASRNITTWLSEDLTIGAESYDEIVIGGPSQSQESFNPAVVQWNTGNEISFISLYPTEMALQSRVKPGKLSLSYPYGNASSVFTFVVGTFEKKRTVASWDDIQGLEVKVSGNINSTYALSFAGGYGGADSLIRDFEFWNFTYTMPSGFQGVPSVELDFKLI
;
A
#
# COMPACT_ATOMS: atom_id res chain seq x y z
N MET A 1 -3.15 1.41 -19.04
CA MET A 1 -1.74 1.10 -18.70
C MET A 1 -0.80 2.02 -19.48
N SER A 2 -0.46 3.17 -18.92
CA SER A 2 0.45 4.16 -19.53
C SER A 2 1.91 3.69 -19.63
N HIS A 3 2.27 2.57 -18.99
CA HIS A 3 3.64 2.01 -18.94
C HIS A 3 3.88 0.81 -19.87
N MET A 4 2.94 0.45 -20.75
CA MET A 4 3.16 -0.67 -21.71
C MET A 4 4.37 -0.42 -22.61
N ALA A 5 4.69 0.85 -22.91
CA ALA A 5 5.84 1.23 -23.72
C ALA A 5 7.19 0.84 -23.06
N ASP A 6 7.26 0.77 -21.73
CA ASP A 6 8.48 0.36 -21.02
C ASP A 6 8.84 -1.11 -21.33
N TYR A 7 7.84 -1.92 -21.71
CA TYR A 7 8.03 -3.31 -22.13
C TYR A 7 8.79 -3.45 -23.47
N ALA A 8 9.01 -2.36 -24.20
CA ALA A 8 9.86 -2.35 -25.39
C ALA A 8 11.30 -2.83 -25.09
N TRP A 9 11.74 -2.76 -23.82
CA TRP A 9 13.04 -3.27 -23.37
C TRP A 9 13.08 -4.79 -23.09
N ALA A 10 11.94 -5.47 -23.05
CA ALA A 10 11.86 -6.90 -22.74
C ALA A 10 12.74 -7.78 -23.66
N PRO A 11 12.82 -7.55 -24.99
CA PRO A 11 13.72 -8.31 -25.86
C PRO A 11 15.20 -8.13 -25.50
N LEU A 12 15.61 -6.94 -25.04
CA LEU A 12 16.99 -6.70 -24.63
C LEU A 12 17.32 -7.47 -23.35
N PHE A 13 16.43 -7.43 -22.35
CA PHE A 13 16.60 -8.22 -21.13
C PHE A 13 16.68 -9.72 -21.45
N ALA A 14 15.81 -10.23 -22.32
CA ALA A 14 15.84 -11.63 -22.74
C ALA A 14 17.15 -12.02 -23.45
N ALA A 15 17.69 -11.15 -24.31
CA ALA A 15 18.97 -11.39 -24.98
C ALA A 15 20.17 -11.40 -24.01
N LEU A 16 20.12 -10.59 -22.96
CA LEU A 16 21.21 -10.41 -21.99
C LEU A 16 21.12 -11.32 -20.76
N ASP A 17 19.97 -11.94 -20.49
CA ASP A 17 19.68 -12.71 -19.27
C ASP A 17 20.75 -13.75 -18.94
N LYS A 18 21.13 -14.59 -19.91
CA LYS A 18 22.18 -15.62 -19.70
C LYS A 18 23.54 -15.04 -19.31
N THR A 19 23.87 -13.84 -19.77
CA THR A 19 25.10 -13.15 -19.39
C THR A 19 24.96 -12.55 -17.99
N HIS A 20 23.79 -11.96 -17.69
CA HIS A 20 23.50 -11.39 -16.39
C HIS A 20 23.50 -12.45 -15.27
N GLN A 21 22.94 -13.63 -15.52
CA GLN A 21 22.94 -14.75 -14.57
C GLN A 21 24.35 -15.19 -14.17
N LYS A 22 25.34 -15.08 -15.07
CA LYS A 22 26.75 -15.42 -14.75
C LYS A 22 27.38 -14.46 -13.74
N LEU A 23 26.84 -13.25 -13.60
CA LEU A 23 27.32 -12.23 -12.66
C LEU A 23 26.76 -12.44 -11.25
N ILE A 24 25.69 -13.22 -11.10
CA ILE A 24 25.02 -13.47 -9.82
C ILE A 24 25.66 -14.70 -9.15
N PRO A 25 26.16 -14.60 -7.90
CA PRO A 25 26.68 -15.75 -7.18
C PRO A 25 25.64 -16.89 -7.09
N LYS A 26 26.07 -18.14 -7.35
CA LYS A 26 25.17 -19.32 -7.29
C LYS A 26 24.37 -19.42 -5.99
N LYS A 27 24.96 -19.00 -4.87
CA LYS A 27 24.28 -18.96 -3.57
C LYS A 27 23.12 -17.97 -3.56
N THR A 28 23.30 -16.78 -4.14
CA THR A 28 22.25 -15.76 -4.28
C THR A 28 21.16 -16.24 -5.23
N LEU A 29 21.54 -16.81 -6.38
CA LEU A 29 20.58 -17.35 -7.35
C LEU A 29 19.65 -18.41 -6.71
N ARG A 30 20.19 -19.32 -5.89
CA ARG A 30 19.39 -20.30 -5.14
C ARG A 30 18.44 -19.68 -4.10
N LYS A 31 18.77 -18.51 -3.56
CA LYS A 31 17.88 -17.78 -2.64
C LYS A 31 16.76 -17.06 -3.38
N LEU A 32 17.02 -16.62 -4.61
CA LEU A 32 16.00 -15.98 -5.46
C LEU A 32 15.00 -16.99 -6.04
N SER A 33 15.36 -18.28 -6.13
CA SER A 33 14.49 -19.32 -6.70
C SER A 33 13.42 -19.85 -5.75
N LYS A 34 13.49 -19.56 -4.44
CA LYS A 34 12.51 -20.02 -3.46
C LYS A 34 12.42 -19.04 -2.30
N PHE A 35 11.20 -18.63 -1.94
CA PHE A 35 10.96 -17.78 -0.78
C PHE A 35 11.40 -18.50 0.51
N GLN A 36 12.16 -17.79 1.36
CA GLN A 36 12.82 -18.38 2.53
C GLN A 36 12.12 -17.98 3.84
N GLY A 37 10.86 -18.36 3.97
CA GLY A 37 10.06 -18.07 5.17
C GLY A 37 9.83 -16.58 5.39
N GLU A 38 9.03 -16.28 6.42
CA GLU A 38 8.72 -14.90 6.76
C GLU A 38 9.96 -14.13 7.19
N HIS A 39 10.02 -12.87 6.80
CA HIS A 39 11.07 -11.97 7.24
C HIS A 39 10.60 -10.52 7.25
N THR A 40 11.24 -9.74 8.11
CA THR A 40 11.02 -8.30 8.22
C THR A 40 12.26 -7.57 7.78
N PHE A 41 12.09 -6.62 6.86
CA PHE A 41 13.08 -5.64 6.49
C PHE A 41 12.78 -4.32 7.21
N THR A 42 13.83 -3.65 7.66
CA THR A 42 13.77 -2.29 8.18
C THR A 42 14.81 -1.43 7.49
N GLY A 43 14.45 -0.21 7.13
CA GLY A 43 15.33 0.76 6.50
C GLY A 43 14.99 2.18 6.92
N SER A 44 15.81 3.13 6.47
CA SER A 44 15.55 4.55 6.65
C SER A 44 15.97 5.31 5.40
N ALA A 45 15.24 6.38 5.11
CA ALA A 45 15.52 7.31 4.02
C ALA A 45 15.38 8.74 4.56
N TYR A 46 16.05 9.69 3.94
CA TYR A 46 15.92 11.10 4.30
C TYR A 46 16.13 11.96 3.05
N TYR A 47 15.17 12.83 2.76
CA TYR A 47 15.16 13.67 1.58
C TYR A 47 14.87 15.15 1.91
N PRO A 48 15.89 15.92 2.31
CA PRO A 48 15.76 17.37 2.44
C PRO A 48 15.51 18.06 1.08
N PRO A 49 14.78 19.19 1.04
CA PRO A 49 14.20 19.88 2.19
C PRO A 49 12.81 19.36 2.60
N PHE A 50 12.32 18.30 1.96
CA PHE A 50 10.93 17.86 2.11
C PHE A 50 10.67 17.10 3.41
N ASP A 51 11.64 16.29 3.83
CA ASP A 51 11.59 15.54 5.08
C ASP A 51 12.11 16.42 6.25
N THR A 52 11.32 16.54 7.31
CA THR A 52 11.73 17.21 8.56
C THR A 52 12.41 16.23 9.53
N ALA A 53 12.20 14.93 9.31
CA ALA A 53 12.83 13.82 10.01
C ALA A 53 13.08 12.63 9.07
N SER A 54 14.02 11.76 9.43
CA SER A 54 14.25 10.53 8.66
C SER A 54 13.01 9.64 8.63
N ARG A 55 12.68 9.14 7.44
CA ARG A 55 11.65 8.13 7.24
C ARG A 55 12.09 6.81 7.86
N ASN A 56 11.14 6.05 8.41
CA ASN A 56 11.38 4.72 8.94
C ASN A 56 10.54 3.71 8.17
N ILE A 57 11.20 2.90 7.35
CA ILE A 57 10.56 1.93 6.44
C ILE A 57 10.58 0.57 7.12
N THR A 58 9.43 -0.09 7.19
CA THR A 58 9.31 -1.48 7.64
C THR A 58 8.49 -2.27 6.64
N THR A 59 9.00 -3.43 6.23
CA THR A 59 8.27 -4.38 5.39
C THR A 59 8.31 -5.75 6.02
N TRP A 60 7.15 -6.34 6.28
CA TRP A 60 7.03 -7.76 6.57
C TRP A 60 6.59 -8.51 5.31
N LEU A 61 7.27 -9.60 5.01
CA LEU A 61 7.01 -10.44 3.85
C LEU A 61 6.71 -11.86 4.30
N SER A 62 5.67 -12.44 3.73
CA SER A 62 5.38 -13.87 3.69
C SER A 62 5.29 -14.34 2.24
N GLU A 63 5.05 -15.63 2.01
CA GLU A 63 5.00 -16.19 0.65
C GLU A 63 3.88 -15.57 -0.21
N ASP A 64 2.71 -15.33 0.40
CA ASP A 64 1.51 -14.87 -0.31
C ASP A 64 0.94 -13.53 0.19
N LEU A 65 1.58 -12.90 1.18
CA LEU A 65 1.18 -11.59 1.73
C LEU A 65 2.40 -10.76 2.11
N THR A 66 2.46 -9.53 1.62
CA THR A 66 3.47 -8.52 1.96
C THR A 66 2.79 -7.28 2.52
N ILE A 67 3.34 -6.74 3.60
CA ILE A 67 2.89 -5.49 4.24
C ILE A 67 4.11 -4.58 4.35
N GLY A 68 4.10 -3.45 3.66
CA GLY A 68 5.14 -2.43 3.74
C GLY A 68 4.56 -1.09 4.16
N ALA A 69 5.23 -0.37 5.05
CA ALA A 69 4.87 1.00 5.36
C ALA A 69 6.09 1.81 5.78
N GLU A 70 6.00 3.12 5.61
CA GLU A 70 6.95 4.09 6.12
C GLU A 70 6.31 5.10 7.05
N SER A 71 7.01 5.41 8.15
CA SER A 71 6.71 6.59 8.96
C SER A 71 7.45 7.78 8.38
N TYR A 72 6.77 8.90 8.21
CA TYR A 72 7.33 10.12 7.63
C TYR A 72 6.85 11.36 8.37
N ASP A 73 7.63 12.43 8.26
CA ASP A 73 7.28 13.80 8.67
C ASP A 73 7.78 14.73 7.57
N GLU A 74 6.84 15.28 6.81
CA GLU A 74 7.07 16.05 5.59
C GLU A 74 6.53 17.47 5.74
N ILE A 75 7.08 18.42 4.97
CA ILE A 75 6.58 19.81 4.94
C ILE A 75 5.39 20.01 3.99
N VAL A 76 5.06 19.01 3.19
CA VAL A 76 3.99 19.05 2.18
C VAL A 76 3.51 17.61 1.91
N ILE A 77 2.21 17.44 1.71
CA ILE A 77 1.61 16.13 1.42
C ILE A 77 2.19 15.56 0.11
N GLY A 78 2.63 14.29 0.16
CA GLY A 78 3.22 13.60 -1.00
C GLY A 78 4.70 13.92 -1.21
N GLY A 79 5.34 14.55 -0.21
CA GLY A 79 6.76 14.81 -0.16
C GLY A 79 7.32 15.50 -1.40
N PRO A 80 8.48 15.07 -1.92
CA PRO A 80 9.14 15.68 -3.08
C PRO A 80 8.28 15.70 -4.35
N SER A 81 7.38 14.73 -4.50
CA SER A 81 6.47 14.66 -5.64
C SER A 81 5.36 15.71 -5.56
N GLN A 82 5.11 16.29 -4.37
CA GLN A 82 4.01 17.21 -4.09
C GLN A 82 2.67 16.69 -4.62
N SER A 83 2.50 15.37 -4.56
CA SER A 83 1.36 14.67 -5.15
C SER A 83 1.13 13.38 -4.40
N GLN A 84 0.02 13.33 -3.65
CA GLN A 84 -0.45 12.13 -2.99
C GLN A 84 -0.79 11.00 -3.99
N GLU A 85 -1.11 11.33 -5.24
CA GLU A 85 -1.39 10.36 -6.31
C GLU A 85 -0.15 9.57 -6.78
N SER A 86 1.05 10.00 -6.43
CA SER A 86 2.31 9.25 -6.67
C SER A 86 2.93 8.71 -5.38
N PHE A 87 2.31 8.95 -4.23
CA PHE A 87 2.90 8.63 -2.94
C PHE A 87 2.09 7.56 -2.21
N ASN A 88 2.71 6.40 -2.00
CA ASN A 88 2.08 5.22 -1.40
C ASN A 88 2.85 4.79 -0.14
N PRO A 89 2.64 5.49 0.99
CA PRO A 89 3.46 5.29 2.20
C PRO A 89 3.11 4.02 2.98
N ALA A 90 1.99 3.35 2.65
CA ALA A 90 1.66 2.05 3.21
C ALA A 90 0.96 1.21 2.15
N VAL A 91 1.50 0.03 1.87
CA VAL A 91 1.02 -0.88 0.82
C VAL A 91 0.97 -2.31 1.36
N VAL A 92 -0.15 -2.97 1.13
CA VAL A 92 -0.34 -4.41 1.34
C VAL A 92 -0.54 -5.03 -0.02
N GLN A 93 0.13 -6.15 -0.30
CA GLN A 93 -0.04 -6.92 -1.53
C GLN A 93 -0.22 -8.38 -1.17
N TRP A 94 -1.12 -9.07 -1.86
CA TRP A 94 -1.34 -10.49 -1.63
C TRP A 94 -1.75 -11.22 -2.88
N ASN A 95 -1.55 -12.54 -2.83
CA ASN A 95 -2.01 -13.47 -3.83
C ASN A 95 -3.48 -13.84 -3.58
N THR A 96 -4.38 -13.48 -4.49
CA THR A 96 -5.80 -13.85 -4.44
C THR A 96 -6.06 -15.30 -4.90
N GLY A 97 -5.01 -16.00 -5.35
CA GLY A 97 -5.05 -17.29 -6.02
C GLY A 97 -5.20 -17.21 -7.55
N ASN A 98 -5.55 -16.05 -8.11
CA ASN A 98 -5.67 -15.84 -9.57
C ASN A 98 -4.90 -14.61 -10.05
N GLU A 99 -4.79 -13.60 -9.19
CA GLU A 99 -4.13 -12.33 -9.45
C GLU A 99 -3.45 -11.80 -8.18
N ILE A 100 -2.57 -10.81 -8.33
CA ILE A 100 -2.03 -10.06 -7.21
C ILE A 100 -2.88 -8.81 -7.03
N SER A 101 -3.42 -8.63 -5.84
CA SER A 101 -4.16 -7.42 -5.47
C SER A 101 -3.40 -6.61 -4.44
N PHE A 102 -3.89 -5.41 -4.16
CA PHE A 102 -3.26 -4.48 -3.24
C PHE A 102 -4.26 -3.66 -2.42
N ILE A 103 -3.82 -3.20 -1.26
CA ILE A 103 -4.41 -2.11 -0.47
C ILE A 103 -3.31 -1.06 -0.31
N SER A 104 -3.59 0.20 -0.65
CA SER A 104 -2.66 1.31 -0.45
C SER A 104 -3.33 2.42 0.37
N LEU A 105 -2.61 2.98 1.33
CA LEU A 105 -3.07 4.21 2.00
C LEU A 105 -2.96 5.37 1.01
N TYR A 106 -4.06 6.09 0.82
CA TYR A 106 -4.06 7.39 0.16
C TYR A 106 -3.76 8.48 1.19
N PRO A 107 -2.56 9.09 1.17
CA PRO A 107 -2.12 9.96 2.25
C PRO A 107 -2.82 11.33 2.18
N THR A 108 -3.37 11.77 3.31
CA THR A 108 -4.02 13.09 3.46
C THR A 108 -3.34 13.97 4.51
N GLU A 109 -2.28 13.48 5.15
CA GLU A 109 -1.60 14.15 6.25
C GLU A 109 -0.09 14.21 5.99
N MET A 110 0.54 15.27 6.49
CA MET A 110 1.98 15.53 6.34
C MET A 110 2.87 14.67 7.24
N ALA A 111 2.29 14.00 8.24
CA ALA A 111 3.02 13.07 9.08
C ALA A 111 2.22 11.79 9.28
N LEU A 112 2.92 10.66 9.18
CA LEU A 112 2.38 9.32 9.44
C LEU A 112 3.35 8.58 10.36
N GLN A 113 2.80 7.95 11.39
CA GLN A 113 3.48 6.91 12.14
C GLN A 113 2.87 5.57 11.76
N SER A 114 3.73 4.64 11.36
CA SER A 114 3.35 3.31 10.89
C SER A 114 4.03 2.23 11.72
N ARG A 115 3.33 1.13 11.98
CA ARG A 115 3.91 -0.07 12.57
C ARG A 115 3.46 -1.29 11.80
N VAL A 116 4.42 -2.04 11.28
CA VAL A 116 4.19 -3.30 10.57
C VAL A 116 4.55 -4.46 11.49
N LYS A 117 3.66 -5.46 11.56
CA LYS A 117 3.87 -6.75 12.21
C LYS A 117 3.33 -7.86 11.31
N PRO A 118 3.65 -9.14 11.56
CA PRO A 118 3.04 -10.25 10.84
C PRO A 118 1.52 -10.15 10.81
N GLY A 119 0.94 -10.08 9.61
CA GLY A 119 -0.50 -9.95 9.40
C GLY A 119 -1.14 -8.67 9.97
N LYS A 120 -0.38 -7.61 10.28
CA LYS A 120 -0.94 -6.40 10.89
C LYS A 120 -0.25 -5.11 10.47
N LEU A 121 -1.05 -4.10 10.17
CA LEU A 121 -0.63 -2.73 9.90
C LEU A 121 -1.33 -1.77 10.87
N SER A 122 -0.57 -1.00 11.65
CA SER A 122 -1.10 0.09 12.47
C SER A 122 -0.61 1.43 11.90
N LEU A 123 -1.52 2.40 11.78
CA LEU A 123 -1.28 3.73 11.23
C LEU A 123 -1.83 4.78 12.19
N SER A 124 -1.13 5.91 12.31
CA SER A 124 -1.61 7.07 13.05
C SER A 124 -1.08 8.37 12.46
N TYR A 125 -1.86 9.44 12.54
CA TYR A 125 -1.50 10.76 12.04
C TYR A 125 -1.13 11.69 13.21
N PRO A 126 0.16 11.93 13.51
CA PRO A 126 0.57 12.71 14.68
C PRO A 126 0.08 14.16 14.66
N TYR A 127 -0.10 14.74 13.46
CA TYR A 127 -0.65 16.08 13.26
C TYR A 127 -2.14 16.07 12.90
N GLY A 128 -2.74 14.89 12.82
CA GLY A 128 -4.15 14.72 12.50
C GLY A 128 -5.06 15.14 13.65
N ASN A 129 -6.34 15.33 13.34
CA ASN A 129 -7.37 15.74 14.28
C ASN A 129 -8.75 15.16 13.87
N ALA A 130 -9.85 15.71 14.39
CA ALA A 130 -11.20 15.27 14.07
C ALA A 130 -11.59 15.41 12.58
N SER A 131 -10.86 16.18 11.77
CA SER A 131 -11.05 16.28 10.32
C SER A 131 -10.25 15.26 9.52
N SER A 132 -9.35 14.50 10.14
CA SER A 132 -8.52 13.53 9.45
C SER A 132 -9.37 12.37 8.93
N VAL A 133 -8.92 11.77 7.82
CA VAL A 133 -9.57 10.62 7.19
C VAL A 133 -8.52 9.58 6.80
N PHE A 134 -8.89 8.31 6.88
CA PHE A 134 -8.06 7.23 6.35
C PHE A 134 -8.75 6.64 5.12
N THR A 135 -8.17 6.84 3.95
CA THR A 135 -8.66 6.27 2.70
C THR A 135 -7.74 5.15 2.24
N PHE A 136 -8.31 3.97 2.03
CA PHE A 136 -7.62 2.81 1.50
C PHE A 136 -8.06 2.55 0.07
N VAL A 137 -7.11 2.66 -0.86
CA VAL A 137 -7.26 2.33 -2.27
C VAL A 137 -7.04 0.84 -2.43
N VAL A 138 -8.05 0.13 -2.92
CA VAL A 138 -8.03 -1.32 -3.07
C VAL A 138 -8.16 -1.70 -4.54
N GLY A 139 -7.31 -2.64 -4.98
CA GLY A 139 -7.34 -3.15 -6.35
C GLY A 139 -8.70 -3.73 -6.73
N THR A 140 -8.99 -3.73 -8.03
CA THR A 140 -10.17 -4.42 -8.56
C THR A 140 -9.96 -5.94 -8.58
N PHE A 141 -11.04 -6.70 -8.72
CA PHE A 141 -10.99 -8.16 -8.78
C PHE A 141 -11.75 -8.69 -9.99
N GLU A 142 -11.13 -9.57 -10.77
CA GLU A 142 -11.74 -10.11 -12.00
C GLU A 142 -13.01 -10.92 -11.70
N LYS A 143 -12.96 -11.77 -10.66
CA LYS A 143 -14.05 -12.68 -10.30
C LYS A 143 -15.18 -12.01 -9.51
N LYS A 144 -14.95 -10.83 -8.93
CA LYS A 144 -15.91 -10.10 -8.11
C LYS A 144 -15.70 -8.61 -8.31
N ARG A 145 -16.20 -8.12 -9.45
CA ARG A 145 -15.99 -6.73 -9.88
C ARG A 145 -16.64 -5.72 -8.95
N THR A 146 -17.80 -6.06 -8.39
CA THR A 146 -18.52 -5.21 -7.44
C THR A 146 -18.15 -5.59 -6.02
N VAL A 147 -17.54 -4.65 -5.31
CA VAL A 147 -17.22 -4.74 -3.89
C VAL A 147 -18.24 -3.90 -3.13
N ALA A 148 -18.90 -4.50 -2.14
CA ALA A 148 -19.86 -3.83 -1.26
C ALA A 148 -19.34 -3.70 0.18
N SER A 149 -18.37 -4.51 0.58
CA SER A 149 -17.73 -4.47 1.90
C SER A 149 -16.35 -5.13 1.90
N TRP A 150 -15.66 -5.10 3.04
CA TRP A 150 -14.43 -5.86 3.25
C TRP A 150 -14.59 -7.38 3.09
N ASP A 151 -15.80 -7.92 3.27
CA ASP A 151 -16.09 -9.36 3.07
C ASP A 151 -16.06 -9.76 1.58
N ASP A 152 -16.06 -8.76 0.68
CA ASP A 152 -15.98 -8.98 -0.76
C ASP A 152 -14.54 -9.02 -1.28
N ILE A 153 -13.55 -8.74 -0.43
CA ILE A 153 -12.13 -8.84 -0.80
C ILE A 153 -11.73 -10.29 -0.99
N GLN A 154 -11.09 -10.59 -2.13
CA GLN A 154 -10.75 -11.96 -2.49
C GLN A 154 -9.44 -12.42 -1.85
N GLY A 155 -9.45 -13.60 -1.23
CA GLY A 155 -8.25 -14.24 -0.68
C GLY A 155 -7.66 -13.56 0.56
N LEU A 156 -8.34 -12.56 1.13
CA LEU A 156 -7.87 -11.82 2.30
C LEU A 156 -9.04 -11.39 3.18
N GLU A 157 -9.04 -11.86 4.43
CA GLU A 157 -9.88 -11.33 5.51
C GLU A 157 -9.21 -10.07 6.06
N VAL A 158 -9.96 -8.96 6.11
CA VAL A 158 -9.48 -7.67 6.64
C VAL A 158 -10.35 -7.24 7.81
N LYS A 159 -9.73 -7.03 8.97
CA LYS A 159 -10.40 -6.43 10.14
C LYS A 159 -9.84 -5.05 10.39
N VAL A 160 -10.73 -4.06 10.38
CA VAL A 160 -10.36 -2.67 10.65
C VAL A 160 -10.80 -2.28 12.05
N SER A 161 -9.90 -1.68 12.81
CA SER A 161 -10.15 -1.16 14.16
C SER A 161 -9.37 0.14 14.40
N GLY A 162 -9.51 0.76 15.57
CA GLY A 162 -8.84 2.02 15.90
C GLY A 162 -9.77 2.98 16.64
N ASN A 163 -9.47 4.27 16.57
CA ASN A 163 -10.32 5.34 17.14
C ASN A 163 -11.11 6.12 16.08
N ILE A 164 -11.18 5.57 14.86
CA ILE A 164 -12.04 5.98 13.75
C ILE A 164 -13.50 5.52 13.95
N ASN A 165 -14.43 6.08 13.18
CA ASN A 165 -15.78 5.55 13.07
C ASN A 165 -15.76 4.11 12.51
N SER A 166 -16.63 3.25 13.01
CA SER A 166 -16.75 1.86 12.53
C SER A 166 -17.37 1.75 11.13
N THR A 167 -18.13 2.76 10.72
CA THR A 167 -18.69 2.89 9.36
C THR A 167 -17.72 3.61 8.44
N TYR A 168 -17.67 3.20 7.18
CA TYR A 168 -16.87 3.81 6.13
C TYR A 168 -17.74 4.18 4.92
N ALA A 169 -17.26 5.12 4.13
CA ALA A 169 -17.75 5.34 2.77
C ALA A 169 -17.03 4.37 1.82
N LEU A 170 -17.77 3.85 0.84
CA LEU A 170 -17.27 2.99 -0.21
C LEU A 170 -17.64 3.56 -1.57
N SER A 171 -16.64 3.72 -2.44
CA SER A 171 -16.81 4.28 -3.78
C SER A 171 -15.87 3.60 -4.78
N PHE A 172 -16.25 3.67 -6.06
CA PHE A 172 -15.49 3.09 -7.16
C PHE A 172 -14.95 4.20 -8.06
N ALA A 173 -13.67 4.14 -8.37
CA ALA A 173 -13.03 4.90 -9.44
C ALA A 173 -12.93 4.02 -10.68
N GLY A 174 -13.82 4.22 -11.66
CA GLY A 174 -13.84 3.44 -12.90
C GLY A 174 -13.84 4.32 -14.14
N GLY A 175 -13.15 3.87 -15.19
CA GLY A 175 -12.97 4.66 -16.41
C GLY A 175 -14.23 4.81 -17.24
N TYR A 176 -15.22 3.93 -17.00
CA TYR A 176 -16.50 3.90 -17.69
C TYR A 176 -17.71 4.02 -16.74
N GLY A 177 -17.48 4.54 -15.53
CA GLY A 177 -18.49 4.72 -14.50
C GLY A 177 -17.92 4.54 -13.10
N GLY A 178 -18.61 5.06 -12.09
CA GLY A 178 -18.09 5.14 -10.73
C GLY A 178 -18.44 6.49 -10.11
N ALA A 179 -18.20 6.63 -8.82
CA ALA A 179 -18.39 7.89 -8.11
C ALA A 179 -17.11 8.73 -8.07
N ASP A 180 -15.94 8.08 -8.23
CA ASP A 180 -14.63 8.71 -8.12
C ASP A 180 -13.89 8.75 -9.46
N SER A 181 -12.88 9.61 -9.53
CA SER A 181 -11.97 9.71 -10.67
C SER A 181 -10.79 8.74 -10.55
N LEU A 182 -10.28 8.30 -11.70
CA LEU A 182 -9.07 7.48 -11.78
C LEU A 182 -7.85 8.24 -11.24
N ILE A 183 -6.94 7.50 -10.62
CA ILE A 183 -5.60 7.97 -10.29
C ILE A 183 -4.67 7.32 -11.31
N ARG A 184 -4.02 8.13 -12.15
CA ARG A 184 -3.04 7.65 -13.15
C ARG A 184 -3.57 6.49 -14.03
N ASP A 185 -4.82 6.58 -14.44
CA ASP A 185 -5.54 5.59 -15.26
C ASP A 185 -5.78 4.22 -14.58
N PHE A 186 -5.66 4.12 -13.26
CA PHE A 186 -5.98 2.91 -12.51
C PHE A 186 -7.42 2.95 -11.97
N GLU A 187 -8.13 1.85 -12.15
CA GLU A 187 -9.44 1.60 -11.54
C GLU A 187 -9.26 0.95 -10.16
N PHE A 188 -10.04 1.37 -9.17
CA PHE A 188 -9.91 0.90 -7.79
C PHE A 188 -11.17 1.19 -6.95
N TRP A 189 -11.23 0.54 -5.78
CA TRP A 189 -12.24 0.80 -4.74
C TRP A 189 -11.64 1.63 -3.60
N ASN A 190 -12.36 2.64 -3.14
CA ASN A 190 -11.99 3.46 -2.00
C ASN A 190 -12.77 3.06 -0.76
N PHE A 191 -12.06 2.74 0.33
CA PHE A 191 -12.63 2.59 1.66
C PHE A 191 -12.20 3.77 2.52
N THR A 192 -13.10 4.70 2.80
CA THR A 192 -12.80 5.94 3.54
C THR A 192 -13.42 5.92 4.93
N TYR A 193 -12.55 5.96 5.94
CA TYR A 193 -12.91 6.08 7.35
C TYR A 193 -12.73 7.52 7.82
N THR A 194 -13.69 7.99 8.62
CA THR A 194 -13.68 9.32 9.22
C THR A 194 -13.52 9.24 10.74
N MET A 195 -13.07 10.33 11.35
CA MET A 195 -13.01 10.43 12.80
C MET A 195 -14.40 10.71 13.42
N PRO A 196 -14.66 10.27 14.66
CA PRO A 196 -15.85 10.68 15.41
C PRO A 196 -15.93 12.20 15.57
N SER A 197 -17.15 12.75 15.60
CA SER A 197 -17.35 14.19 15.80
C SER A 197 -16.79 14.63 17.16
N GLY A 198 -16.03 15.72 17.17
CA GLY A 198 -15.39 16.24 18.39
C GLY A 198 -14.24 15.37 18.92
N PHE A 199 -13.70 14.45 18.12
CA PHE A 199 -12.56 13.62 18.49
C PHE A 199 -11.39 14.45 19.02
N GLN A 200 -10.78 13.97 20.12
CA GLN A 200 -9.57 14.51 20.70
C GLN A 200 -8.51 13.41 20.81
N GLY A 201 -7.27 13.74 20.49
CA GLY A 201 -6.15 12.80 20.50
C GLY A 201 -5.55 12.62 19.11
N VAL A 202 -4.80 11.54 18.93
CA VAL A 202 -4.11 11.21 17.67
C VAL A 202 -4.97 10.23 16.88
N PRO A 203 -5.44 10.58 15.66
CA PRO A 203 -6.16 9.65 14.79
C PRO A 203 -5.35 8.39 14.51
N SER A 204 -5.98 7.22 14.62
CA SER A 204 -5.35 5.93 14.38
C SER A 204 -6.32 4.88 13.81
N VAL A 205 -5.75 4.02 12.97
CA VAL A 205 -6.41 2.87 12.37
C VAL A 205 -5.47 1.67 12.37
N GLU A 206 -6.02 0.49 12.61
CA GLU A 206 -5.33 -0.78 12.51
C GLU A 206 -6.05 -1.68 11.52
N LEU A 207 -5.28 -2.39 10.70
CA LEU A 207 -5.74 -3.43 9.81
C LEU A 207 -5.07 -4.74 10.20
N ASP A 208 -5.88 -5.72 10.57
CA ASP A 208 -5.45 -7.10 10.80
C ASP A 208 -5.85 -7.93 9.57
N PHE A 209 -4.90 -8.73 9.09
CA PHE A 209 -4.98 -9.46 7.83
C PHE A 209 -4.83 -10.96 8.05
N LYS A 210 -5.63 -11.73 7.33
CA LYS A 210 -5.52 -13.19 7.31
C LYS A 210 -5.86 -13.73 5.91
N LEU A 211 -4.96 -14.51 5.34
CA LEU A 211 -5.19 -15.20 4.06
C LEU A 211 -6.31 -16.25 4.21
N ILE A 212 -7.11 -16.41 3.15
CA ILE A 212 -8.26 -17.35 3.07
C ILE A 212 -8.00 -18.42 2.01
#